data_AF-A0A934WHH0-F1
#
_entry.id   AF-A0A934WHH0-F1
#
_cell.length_a   1.000
_cell.length_b   1.000
_cell.length_c   1.000
_cell.angle_alpha   90.00
_cell.angle_beta   90.00
_cell.angle_gamma   90.00
#
_symmetry.space_group_name_H-M   'P 1'
#
loop_
_entity.id
_entity.type
_entity.pdbx_description
1 polymer ?
#
loop_
_entity_poly.entity_id
_entity_poly.type
_entity_poly.pdbx_seq_one_letter_code
_entity_poly.pdbx_strand_id
1 'polypeptide(L)'
;MKKTKIKTYVITLSKNYMKGHPKEGQPTNFKEKFLSGEKIHTIRGNYDLWKKRLDDVRDRKAILSIRQWEGKPYRSPQVEIAKITSTSCCGVQHISLWKPNENDIYWQINDRKTNVQLHDVAKNDGLDIEDFRRWFIPKKDVKYFYFEGAIIHFTPFRYWCYGENRIHERLDNRTNTEKP
;
A
#
# COMPACT_ATOMS: atom_id res chain seq x y z
N MET A 1 12.84 17.02 30.93
CA MET A 1 12.72 16.61 29.52
C MET A 1 11.26 16.78 29.07
N LYS A 2 10.98 17.55 28.01
CA LYS A 2 9.60 17.62 27.45
C LYS A 2 9.28 16.29 26.78
N LYS A 3 8.21 15.60 27.22
CA LYS A 3 7.66 14.44 26.48
C LYS A 3 7.23 14.93 25.09
N THR A 4 7.96 14.54 24.06
CA THR A 4 7.58 14.79 22.68
C THR A 4 6.28 14.03 22.40
N LYS A 5 5.23 14.76 22.03
CA LYS A 5 3.94 14.17 21.67
C LYS A 5 4.12 13.34 20.39
N ILE A 6 3.86 12.05 20.46
CA ILE A 6 3.85 11.17 19.28
C ILE A 6 2.70 11.59 18.36
N LYS A 7 3.01 11.83 17.08
CA LYS A 7 2.00 12.15 16.06
C LYS A 7 1.24 10.90 15.64
N THR A 8 0.00 11.07 15.19
CA THR A 8 -0.78 9.98 14.59
C THR A 8 -1.12 10.36 13.16
N TYR A 9 -0.62 9.57 12.20
CA TYR A 9 -1.08 9.62 10.82
C TYR A 9 -2.16 8.58 10.60
N VAL A 10 -3.18 8.91 9.84
CA VAL A 10 -4.32 8.02 9.60
C VAL A 10 -4.32 7.54 8.15
N ILE A 11 -4.50 6.24 7.96
CA ILE A 11 -4.90 5.65 6.68
C ILE A 11 -6.25 4.97 6.89
N THR A 12 -7.22 5.33 6.08
CA THR A 12 -8.48 4.61 5.99
C THR A 12 -8.41 3.57 4.88
N LEU A 13 -8.86 2.35 5.18
CA LEU A 13 -9.17 1.34 4.18
C LEU A 13 -10.65 1.50 3.80
N SER A 14 -10.97 1.40 2.51
CA SER A 14 -12.37 1.47 2.10
C SER A 14 -13.13 0.26 2.65
N LYS A 15 -14.38 0.47 3.07
CA LYS A 15 -15.27 -0.64 3.43
C LYS A 15 -15.92 -1.22 2.17
N ASN A 16 -16.32 -0.34 1.25
CA ASN A 16 -17.05 -0.69 0.03
C ASN A 16 -16.33 -0.15 -1.21
N TYR A 17 -16.62 -0.73 -2.38
CA TYR A 17 -16.14 -0.18 -3.65
C TYR A 17 -16.72 1.21 -3.90
N MET A 18 -15.90 2.11 -4.45
CA MET A 18 -16.24 3.52 -4.63
C MET A 18 -17.30 3.75 -5.70
N LYS A 19 -17.91 4.94 -5.68
CA LYS A 19 -18.85 5.38 -6.71
C LYS A 19 -18.22 5.23 -8.10
N GLY A 20 -18.92 4.54 -8.98
CA GLY A 20 -18.49 4.21 -10.32
C GLY A 20 -17.85 2.83 -10.45
N HIS A 21 -17.32 2.19 -9.42
CA HIS A 21 -16.77 0.85 -9.63
C HIS A 21 -17.87 -0.14 -10.12
N PRO A 22 -17.59 -1.14 -10.99
CA PRO A 22 -18.60 -2.13 -11.38
C PRO A 22 -19.26 -2.85 -10.19
N LYS A 23 -18.48 -3.03 -9.11
CA LYS A 23 -18.93 -3.55 -7.81
C LYS A 23 -19.34 -2.46 -6.81
N GLU A 24 -19.72 -1.26 -7.26
CA GLU A 24 -20.06 -0.11 -6.40
C GLU A 24 -20.96 -0.51 -5.23
N GLY A 25 -20.61 -0.04 -4.02
CA GLY A 25 -21.38 -0.31 -2.81
C GLY A 25 -21.19 -1.72 -2.24
N GLN A 26 -20.65 -2.69 -2.98
CA GLN A 26 -20.32 -4.02 -2.46
C GLN A 26 -19.13 -3.95 -1.49
N PRO A 27 -19.01 -4.88 -0.53
CA PRO A 27 -17.90 -4.90 0.42
C PRO A 27 -16.57 -5.25 -0.27
N THR A 28 -15.51 -4.56 0.10
CA THR A 28 -14.13 -4.83 -0.37
C THR A 28 -13.44 -5.92 0.46
N ASN A 29 -13.91 -6.11 1.70
CA ASN A 29 -13.29 -6.93 2.73
C ASN A 29 -11.84 -6.54 3.05
N PHE A 30 -11.46 -5.27 2.83
CA PHE A 30 -10.08 -4.83 3.06
C PHE A 30 -9.62 -4.94 4.51
N LYS A 31 -10.50 -4.83 5.50
CA LYS A 31 -10.14 -5.03 6.90
C LYS A 31 -9.77 -6.49 7.14
N GLU A 32 -10.61 -7.41 6.67
CA GLU A 32 -10.42 -8.84 6.83
C GLU A 32 -9.14 -9.29 6.11
N LYS A 33 -8.95 -8.85 4.86
CA LYS A 33 -7.74 -9.10 4.07
C LYS A 33 -6.48 -8.51 4.70
N PHE A 34 -6.58 -7.33 5.31
CA PHE A 34 -5.46 -6.72 6.02
C PHE A 34 -5.10 -7.53 7.27
N LEU A 35 -6.10 -7.91 8.07
CA LEU A 35 -5.91 -8.68 9.30
C LEU A 35 -5.40 -10.11 9.04
N SER A 36 -5.78 -10.72 7.90
CA SER A 36 -5.28 -12.04 7.49
C SER A 36 -3.89 -12.02 6.85
N GLY A 37 -3.36 -10.83 6.52
CA GLY A 37 -2.08 -10.68 5.83
C GLY A 37 -2.15 -10.84 4.31
N GLU A 38 -3.33 -10.92 3.70
CA GLU A 38 -3.51 -10.90 2.25
C GLU A 38 -3.23 -9.51 1.66
N LYS A 39 -3.72 -8.46 2.33
CA LYS A 39 -3.47 -7.06 1.96
C LYS A 39 -2.30 -6.51 2.77
N ILE A 40 -1.11 -6.55 2.18
CA ILE A 40 0.15 -6.15 2.84
C ILE A 40 0.57 -4.71 2.56
N HIS A 41 -0.07 -4.01 1.61
CA HIS A 41 0.18 -2.60 1.34
C HIS A 41 -1.09 -1.87 0.89
N THR A 42 -1.00 -0.55 0.74
CA THR A 42 -1.98 0.18 -0.04
C THR A 42 -1.40 1.30 -0.88
N ILE A 43 -2.03 1.58 -2.03
CA ILE A 43 -1.64 2.68 -2.92
C ILE A 43 -2.40 3.96 -2.59
N ARG A 44 -1.69 5.08 -2.49
CA ARG A 44 -2.25 6.42 -2.26
C ARG A 44 -1.54 7.44 -3.14
N GLY A 45 -2.23 8.51 -3.52
CA GLY A 45 -1.57 9.64 -4.19
C GLY A 45 -0.59 10.36 -3.25
N ASN A 46 0.28 11.19 -3.84
CA ASN A 46 1.25 12.05 -3.17
C ASN A 46 2.35 11.28 -2.43
N TYR A 47 3.37 10.86 -3.18
CA TYR A 47 4.50 10.09 -2.66
C TYR A 47 5.30 10.83 -1.57
N ASP A 48 5.69 12.09 -1.82
CA ASP A 48 6.53 12.86 -0.90
C ASP A 48 5.89 13.06 0.47
N LEU A 49 4.57 13.28 0.50
CA LEU A 49 3.80 13.36 1.74
C LEU A 49 3.91 12.05 2.53
N TRP A 50 3.68 10.91 1.87
CA TRP A 50 3.70 9.62 2.55
C TRP A 50 5.10 9.19 2.95
N LYS A 51 6.11 9.50 2.13
CA LYS A 51 7.51 9.32 2.48
C LYS A 51 7.85 10.04 3.77
N LYS A 52 7.54 11.33 3.87
CA LYS A 52 7.77 12.12 5.10
C LYS A 52 7.04 11.53 6.31
N ARG A 53 5.79 11.09 6.14
CA ARG A 53 5.01 10.48 7.23
C ARG A 53 5.61 9.17 7.71
N LEU A 54 6.06 8.29 6.81
CA LEU A 54 6.68 7.02 7.19
C LEU A 54 8.10 7.19 7.73
N ASP A 55 8.85 8.20 7.28
CA ASP A 55 10.11 8.60 7.90
C ASP A 55 9.87 9.00 9.38
N ASP A 56 8.83 9.79 9.66
CA ASP A 56 8.43 10.13 11.04
C ASP A 56 8.03 8.88 11.87
N VAL A 57 7.38 7.87 11.26
CA VAL A 57 7.03 6.61 11.94
C VAL A 57 8.28 5.77 12.24
N ARG A 58 9.21 5.66 11.28
CA ARG A 58 10.48 4.95 11.46
C ARG A 58 11.33 5.59 12.55
N ASP A 59 11.35 6.92 12.59
CA ASP A 59 12.08 7.71 13.60
C ASP A 59 11.40 7.73 14.98
N ARG A 60 10.31 6.95 15.17
CA ARG A 60 9.52 6.89 16.42
C ARG A 60 8.89 8.23 16.83
N LYS A 61 8.72 9.15 15.88
CA LYS A 61 8.06 10.46 16.06
C LYS A 61 6.55 10.37 15.80
N ALA A 62 6.11 9.31 15.10
CA ALA A 62 4.72 9.08 14.76
C ALA A 62 4.33 7.60 14.84
N ILE A 63 3.02 7.36 14.84
CA ILE A 63 2.41 6.06 14.51
C ILE A 63 1.51 6.23 13.29
N LEU A 64 1.28 5.11 12.60
CA LEU A 64 0.30 5.02 11.52
C LEU A 64 -0.92 4.23 12.01
N SER A 65 -2.05 4.90 12.14
CA SER A 65 -3.33 4.34 12.57
C SER A 65 -4.12 3.92 11.34
N ILE A 66 -4.35 2.61 11.20
CA ILE A 66 -5.17 2.03 10.14
C ILE A 66 -6.61 1.98 10.62
N ARG A 67 -7.52 2.53 9.81
CA ARG A 67 -8.92 2.73 10.21
C ARG A 67 -9.88 2.32 9.11
N GLN A 68 -11.15 2.16 9.48
CA GLN A 68 -12.28 2.12 8.55
C GLN A 68 -13.40 3.03 9.05
N TRP A 69 -14.20 3.56 8.13
CA TRP A 69 -15.45 4.22 8.48
C TRP A 69 -16.49 3.18 8.93
N GLU A 70 -17.24 3.44 10.00
CA GLU A 70 -18.29 2.53 10.46
C GLU A 70 -19.42 2.40 9.43
N GLY A 71 -19.78 3.52 8.81
CA GLY A 71 -20.81 3.63 7.78
C GLY A 71 -20.31 4.41 6.57
N LYS A 72 -21.03 5.46 6.19
CA LYS A 72 -20.71 6.27 5.00
C LYS A 72 -19.37 7.01 5.20
N PRO A 73 -18.43 6.92 4.23
CA PRO A 73 -17.18 7.67 4.28
C PRO A 73 -17.42 9.18 4.50
N TYR A 74 -16.60 9.79 5.35
CA TYR A 74 -16.66 11.23 5.71
C TYR A 74 -17.93 11.68 6.44
N ARG A 75 -18.85 10.75 6.74
CA ARG A 75 -20.15 11.04 7.39
C ARG A 75 -20.46 10.10 8.56
N SER A 76 -19.49 9.32 9.00
CA SER A 76 -19.61 8.39 10.14
C SER A 76 -18.33 8.41 10.97
N PRO A 77 -18.29 7.82 12.16
CA PRO A 77 -17.03 7.66 12.90
C PRO A 77 -16.03 6.77 12.14
N GLN A 78 -14.74 6.96 12.44
CA GLN A 78 -13.69 6.02 12.04
C GLN A 78 -13.33 5.12 13.21
N VAL A 79 -13.30 3.82 12.98
CA VAL A 79 -12.82 2.82 13.93
C VAL A 79 -11.39 2.45 13.57
N GLU A 80 -10.51 2.51 14.56
CA GLU A 80 -9.14 2.00 14.43
C GLU A 80 -9.14 0.48 14.43
N ILE A 81 -8.50 -0.10 13.42
CA ILE A 81 -8.39 -1.54 13.27
C ILE A 81 -6.96 -2.04 13.56
N ALA A 82 -5.94 -1.19 13.41
CA ALA A 82 -4.57 -1.50 13.78
C ALA A 82 -3.71 -0.23 13.95
N LYS A 83 -2.58 -0.39 14.64
CA LYS A 83 -1.49 0.60 14.71
C LYS A 83 -0.21 0.00 14.15
N ILE A 84 0.37 0.68 13.19
CA ILE A 84 1.67 0.39 12.62
C ILE A 84 2.68 1.35 13.26
N THR A 85 3.76 0.79 13.78
CA THR A 85 4.81 1.54 14.46
C THR A 85 6.17 1.25 13.82
N SER A 86 7.24 1.86 14.35
CA SER A 86 8.62 1.59 13.89
C SER A 86 8.98 0.10 13.86
N THR A 87 8.40 -0.74 14.72
CA THR A 87 8.72 -2.19 14.79
C THR A 87 8.08 -2.99 13.66
N SER A 88 7.05 -2.47 13.00
CA SER A 88 6.38 -3.12 11.88
C SER A 88 7.20 -3.10 10.58
N CYS A 89 8.34 -2.38 10.56
CA CYS A 89 9.19 -2.19 9.39
C CYS A 89 8.45 -1.67 8.14
N CYS A 90 7.42 -0.84 8.37
CA CYS A 90 6.65 -0.21 7.29
C CYS A 90 7.52 0.70 6.43
N GLY A 91 7.10 0.96 5.20
CA GLY A 91 7.83 1.86 4.31
C GLY A 91 7.07 2.18 3.04
N VAL A 92 7.72 2.94 2.17
CA VAL A 92 7.09 3.49 0.97
C VAL A 92 7.93 3.18 -0.26
N GLN A 93 7.27 2.91 -1.39
CA GLN A 93 7.88 2.92 -2.72
C GLN A 93 7.07 3.84 -3.64
N HIS A 94 7.74 4.48 -4.58
CA HIS A 94 7.05 5.27 -5.61
C HIS A 94 6.39 4.30 -6.62
N ILE A 95 5.20 4.65 -7.10
CA ILE A 95 4.57 3.94 -8.22
C ILE A 95 4.02 4.95 -9.22
N SER A 96 4.30 4.69 -10.50
CA SER A 96 3.64 5.35 -11.62
C SER A 96 2.83 4.32 -12.42
N LEU A 97 1.64 4.72 -12.86
CA LEU A 97 0.75 3.95 -13.71
C LEU A 97 0.33 4.81 -14.90
N TRP A 98 0.42 4.29 -16.12
CA TRP A 98 -0.04 5.03 -17.29
C TRP A 98 -0.56 4.14 -18.41
N LYS A 99 -1.37 4.75 -19.28
CA LYS A 99 -1.90 4.11 -20.49
C LYS A 99 -1.26 4.74 -21.72
N PRO A 100 -0.48 4.00 -22.52
CA PRO A 100 -0.06 4.49 -23.84
C PRO A 100 -1.16 4.29 -24.90
N ASN A 101 -2.11 3.38 -24.66
CA ASN A 101 -3.28 3.13 -25.51
C ASN A 101 -4.43 2.56 -24.65
N GLU A 102 -5.57 2.23 -25.28
CA GLU A 102 -6.78 1.78 -24.56
C GLU A 102 -6.63 0.41 -23.88
N ASN A 103 -5.76 -0.46 -24.37
CA ASN A 103 -5.67 -1.86 -23.95
C ASN A 103 -4.52 -2.10 -22.96
N ASP A 104 -3.46 -1.31 -23.05
CA ASP A 104 -2.25 -1.51 -22.27
C ASP A 104 -2.18 -0.59 -21.04
N ILE A 105 -1.58 -1.14 -19.98
CA ILE A 105 -1.23 -0.40 -18.77
C ILE A 105 0.24 -0.67 -18.49
N TYR A 106 0.98 0.41 -18.31
CA TYR A 106 2.39 0.38 -17.97
C TYR A 106 2.56 0.86 -16.52
N TRP A 107 3.58 0.33 -15.87
CA TRP A 107 3.88 0.69 -14.49
C TRP A 107 5.38 0.66 -14.22
N GLN A 108 5.78 1.49 -13.26
CA GLN A 108 7.12 1.48 -12.68
C GLN A 108 7.02 1.53 -11.17
N ILE A 109 8.04 1.01 -10.52
CA ILE A 109 8.20 1.10 -9.07
C ILE A 109 9.57 1.73 -8.82
N ASN A 110 9.62 2.73 -7.93
CA ASN A 110 10.81 3.54 -7.65
C ASN A 110 11.42 4.16 -8.92
N ASP A 111 10.57 4.64 -9.85
CA ASP A 111 10.98 5.27 -11.11
C ASP A 111 11.84 4.38 -12.01
N ARG A 112 11.70 3.07 -11.84
CA ARG A 112 12.49 2.06 -12.56
C ARG A 112 11.57 1.07 -13.25
N LYS A 113 12.06 0.56 -14.40
CA LYS A 113 11.48 -0.62 -15.02
C LYS A 113 11.49 -1.76 -14.01
N THR A 114 10.35 -2.42 -13.87
CA THR A 114 10.17 -3.52 -12.92
C THR A 114 9.77 -4.79 -13.64
N ASN A 115 10.14 -5.95 -13.09
CA ASN A 115 9.64 -7.26 -13.47
C ASN A 115 8.43 -7.70 -12.61
N VAL A 116 8.05 -6.88 -11.62
CA VAL A 116 6.89 -7.12 -10.77
C VAL A 116 5.64 -7.11 -11.63
N GLN A 117 4.86 -8.17 -11.55
CA GLN A 117 3.60 -8.26 -12.28
C GLN A 117 2.56 -7.35 -11.62
N LEU A 118 1.78 -6.64 -12.44
CA LEU A 118 0.70 -5.78 -11.93
C LEU A 118 -0.34 -6.59 -11.13
N HIS A 119 -0.52 -7.86 -11.47
CA HIS A 119 -1.33 -8.81 -10.69
C HIS A 119 -0.87 -8.91 -9.22
N ASP A 120 0.44 -8.95 -8.97
CA ASP A 120 0.97 -9.07 -7.61
C ASP A 120 0.81 -7.76 -6.85
N VAL A 121 0.96 -6.62 -7.55
CA VAL A 121 0.66 -5.29 -6.99
C VAL A 121 -0.80 -5.21 -6.54
N ALA A 122 -1.73 -5.63 -7.41
CA ALA A 122 -3.15 -5.67 -7.14
C ALA A 122 -3.50 -6.58 -5.96
N LYS A 123 -3.01 -7.83 -6.00
CA LYS A 123 -3.25 -8.83 -4.95
C LYS A 123 -2.78 -8.32 -3.59
N ASN A 124 -1.58 -7.73 -3.53
CA ASN A 124 -1.03 -7.20 -2.29
C ASN A 124 -1.72 -5.89 -1.83
N ASP A 125 -2.44 -5.17 -2.71
CA ASP A 125 -3.40 -4.11 -2.36
C ASP A 125 -4.79 -4.70 -2.00
N GLY A 126 -4.96 -6.02 -1.96
CA GLY A 126 -6.19 -6.70 -1.60
C GLY A 126 -7.25 -6.72 -2.70
N LEU A 127 -6.87 -6.50 -3.95
CA LEU A 127 -7.75 -6.47 -5.12
C LEU A 127 -7.37 -7.57 -6.11
N ASP A 128 -8.35 -8.06 -6.88
CA ASP A 128 -8.04 -8.78 -8.11
C ASP A 128 -7.58 -7.78 -9.20
N ILE A 129 -7.00 -8.28 -10.28
CA ILE A 129 -6.43 -7.42 -11.32
C ILE A 129 -7.47 -6.56 -12.04
N GLU A 130 -8.70 -7.05 -12.22
CA GLU A 130 -9.75 -6.28 -12.92
C GLU A 130 -10.29 -5.18 -12.01
N ASP A 131 -10.58 -5.50 -10.76
CA ASP A 131 -10.99 -4.52 -9.77
C ASP A 131 -9.90 -3.46 -9.58
N PHE A 132 -8.63 -3.85 -9.53
CA PHE A 132 -7.51 -2.90 -9.45
C PHE A 132 -7.48 -1.93 -10.63
N ARG A 133 -7.65 -2.44 -11.86
CA ARG A 133 -7.74 -1.59 -13.06
C ARG A 133 -8.88 -0.60 -12.93
N ARG A 134 -10.08 -1.06 -12.55
CA ARG A 134 -11.26 -0.20 -12.36
C ARG A 134 -11.13 0.76 -11.18
N TRP A 135 -10.26 0.44 -10.22
CA TRP A 135 -10.02 1.26 -9.03
C TRP A 135 -9.13 2.47 -9.33
N PHE A 136 -8.10 2.31 -10.16
CA PHE A 136 -7.12 3.37 -10.45
C PHE A 136 -7.34 4.05 -11.81
N ILE A 137 -7.92 3.34 -12.78
CA ILE A 137 -8.05 3.85 -14.16
C ILE A 137 -9.44 4.48 -14.34
N PRO A 138 -9.51 5.72 -14.87
CA PRO A 138 -10.77 6.37 -15.19
C PRO A 138 -11.65 5.55 -16.12
N LYS A 139 -12.97 5.62 -15.91
CA LYS A 139 -13.97 4.92 -16.72
C LYS A 139 -14.07 5.40 -18.16
N LYS A 140 -13.90 6.70 -18.37
CA LYS A 140 -14.01 7.28 -19.71
C LYS A 140 -12.78 6.84 -20.48
N ASP A 141 -12.96 6.54 -21.76
CA ASP A 141 -11.84 6.30 -22.67
C ASP A 141 -10.97 7.56 -22.72
N VAL A 142 -9.99 7.58 -21.83
CA VAL A 142 -8.97 8.60 -21.79
C VAL A 142 -7.81 8.07 -22.60
N LYS A 143 -7.56 8.72 -23.74
CA LYS A 143 -6.43 8.40 -24.61
C LYS A 143 -5.10 8.43 -23.85
N TYR A 144 -5.02 9.27 -22.82
CA TYR A 144 -3.87 9.39 -21.93
C TYR A 144 -4.33 9.39 -20.47
N PHE A 145 -3.80 8.44 -19.70
CA PHE A 145 -3.94 8.36 -18.25
C PHE A 145 -2.54 8.32 -17.64
N TYR A 146 -2.35 9.09 -16.57
CA TYR A 146 -1.13 9.07 -15.77
C TYR A 146 -1.50 9.21 -14.30
N PHE A 147 -0.91 8.35 -13.46
CA PHE A 147 -1.04 8.40 -12.01
C PHE A 147 0.34 8.20 -11.39
N GLU A 148 0.61 8.99 -10.35
CA GLU A 148 1.77 8.84 -9.48
C GLU A 148 1.35 8.79 -8.02
N GLY A 149 2.02 7.96 -7.25
CA GLY A 149 1.68 7.77 -5.85
C GLY A 149 2.70 6.98 -5.04
N ALA A 150 2.28 6.66 -3.83
CA ALA A 150 3.01 5.85 -2.87
C ALA A 150 2.35 4.48 -2.73
N ILE A 151 3.15 3.42 -2.85
CA ILE A 151 2.86 2.11 -2.27
C ILE A 151 3.27 2.19 -0.81
N ILE A 152 2.29 2.17 0.10
CA ILE A 152 2.50 2.22 1.55
C ILE A 152 2.47 0.79 2.07
N HIS A 153 3.64 0.24 2.36
CA HIS A 153 3.81 -1.12 2.86
C HIS A 153 3.55 -1.17 4.36
N PHE A 154 2.67 -2.09 4.77
CA PHE A 154 2.35 -2.34 6.17
C PHE A 154 3.32 -3.32 6.85
N THR A 155 4.15 -3.98 6.05
CA THR A 155 5.09 -5.04 6.46
C THR A 155 6.52 -4.71 5.99
N PRO A 156 7.54 -5.52 6.34
CA PRO A 156 8.90 -5.35 5.81
C PRO A 156 9.01 -5.53 4.27
N PHE A 157 8.02 -6.17 3.63
CA PHE A 157 8.06 -6.49 2.20
C PHE A 157 8.25 -5.25 1.31
N ARG A 158 9.12 -5.33 0.31
CA ARG A 158 9.28 -4.33 -0.76
C ARG A 158 9.34 -5.03 -2.11
N TYR A 159 8.83 -4.38 -3.12
CA TYR A 159 9.00 -4.79 -4.50
C TYR A 159 10.43 -4.53 -4.95
N TRP A 160 11.02 -5.53 -5.57
CA TRP A 160 12.32 -5.39 -6.21
C TRP A 160 12.17 -4.80 -7.61
N CYS A 161 13.10 -3.94 -8.00
CA CYS A 161 13.23 -3.50 -9.40
C CYS A 161 14.67 -3.62 -9.90
N TYR A 162 14.85 -3.61 -11.23
CA TYR A 162 16.16 -3.81 -11.84
C TYR A 162 17.16 -2.74 -11.40
N GLY A 163 18.37 -3.17 -11.02
CA GLY A 163 19.47 -2.29 -10.65
C GLY A 163 19.49 -1.84 -9.18
N GLU A 164 18.59 -2.35 -8.33
CA GLU A 164 18.77 -2.24 -6.87
C GLU A 164 19.89 -3.23 -6.42
N ASN A 165 20.66 -2.92 -5.37
CA ASN A 165 21.70 -3.80 -4.82
C ASN A 165 21.11 -4.73 -3.75
N ARG A 166 21.25 -6.06 -3.89
CA ARG A 166 20.82 -7.00 -2.85
C ARG A 166 21.79 -6.94 -1.68
N ILE A 167 21.51 -6.07 -0.73
CA ILE A 167 22.06 -6.16 0.61
C ILE A 167 20.88 -6.48 1.53
N HIS A 168 20.89 -7.66 2.16
CA HIS A 168 19.94 -8.22 3.14
C HIS A 168 19.14 -9.43 2.67
N GLU A 169 19.84 -10.51 2.34
CA GLU A 169 19.26 -11.86 2.41
C GLU A 169 20.34 -12.85 2.88
N ARG A 170 20.82 -12.67 4.12
CA ARG A 170 21.65 -13.66 4.86
C ARG A 170 21.45 -13.53 6.36
N LEU A 171 20.24 -13.76 6.85
CA LEU A 171 19.99 -14.07 8.24
C LEU A 171 18.79 -15.00 8.31
N ASP A 172 18.94 -16.26 7.87
CA ASP A 172 17.95 -17.32 8.18
C ASP A 172 18.43 -18.76 7.89
N ASN A 173 19.75 -19.03 7.90
CA ASN A 173 20.26 -20.40 7.70
C ASN A 173 21.48 -20.74 8.57
N ARG A 174 21.47 -20.36 9.85
CA ARG A 174 22.44 -20.88 10.84
C ARG A 174 21.81 -21.07 12.22
N THR A 175 20.78 -21.90 12.31
CA THR A 175 20.41 -22.59 13.57
C THR A 175 19.66 -23.86 13.21
N ASN A 176 20.40 -24.95 13.03
CA ASN A 176 20.06 -26.28 13.55
C ASN A 176 20.94 -27.32 12.87
N THR A 177 22.01 -27.69 13.56
CA THR A 177 22.51 -29.08 13.65
C THR A 177 23.59 -29.07 14.74
N GLU A 178 23.15 -28.91 15.99
CA GLU A 178 23.90 -29.45 17.13
C GLU A 178 23.13 -30.65 17.68
N LYS A 179 23.76 -31.82 17.46
CA LYS A 179 23.89 -32.96 18.38
C LYS A 179 22.74 -33.97 18.56
N PRO A 180 23.08 -35.21 19.02
CA PRO A 180 24.41 -35.71 19.42
C PRO A 180 25.13 -36.54 18.34
#